data_AF-A0A820IIW3-F1
#
_entry.id   AF-A0A820IIW3-F1
#
_cell.length_a   1.000
_cell.length_b   1.000
_cell.length_c   1.000
_cell.angle_alpha   90.00
_cell.angle_beta   90.00
_cell.angle_gamma   90.00
#
_symmetry.space_group_name_H-M   'P 1'
#
loop_
_entity.id
_entity.type
_entity.pdbx_description
1 polymer ?
#
loop_
_entity_poly.entity_id
_entity_poly.type
_entity_poly.pdbx_seq_one_letter_code
_entity_poly.pdbx_strand_id
1 'polypeptide(L)'
;KQDDEFNSDQVLTTSDETLQNIVHGALQLMSNDSTKKVQKRIKTYIDRKRLRKQPRHMRSKNTYICSQSLPSNNMETSISSANVGHQLLQKIGWTPGNGLGLNQNGIKSPISINFHQRRQGLGYEKELNTTNESLSIHSSTIINS
;
A
#
# COMPACT_ATOMS: atom_id res chain seq x y z
N LYS A 1 -11.52 -22.07 11.69
CA LYS A 1 -12.09 -20.70 11.67
C LYS A 1 -13.21 -20.73 12.69
N GLN A 2 -12.88 -20.47 13.95
CA GLN A 2 -13.86 -20.35 15.03
C GLN A 2 -14.28 -18.89 15.04
N ASP A 3 -15.56 -18.65 14.81
CA ASP A 3 -16.15 -17.36 15.06
C ASP A 3 -16.22 -17.23 16.58
N ASP A 4 -15.22 -16.56 17.16
CA ASP A 4 -15.25 -16.15 18.55
C ASP A 4 -16.44 -15.19 18.70
N GLU A 5 -17.57 -15.74 19.12
CA GLU A 5 -18.79 -15.02 19.44
C GLU A 5 -18.43 -14.00 20.53
N PHE A 6 -18.25 -12.76 20.09
CA PHE A 6 -17.78 -11.65 20.92
C PHE A 6 -18.79 -11.39 22.04
N ASN A 7 -18.51 -11.94 23.22
CA ASN A 7 -19.36 -11.78 24.40
C ASN A 7 -19.36 -10.30 24.82
N SER A 8 -20.50 -9.63 24.58
CA SER A 8 -20.71 -8.21 24.91
C SER A 8 -20.63 -7.90 26.39
N ASP A 9 -20.71 -8.92 27.24
CA ASP A 9 -20.94 -8.76 28.68
C ASP A 9 -19.64 -8.48 29.45
N GLN A 10 -18.47 -8.73 28.84
CA GLN A 10 -17.18 -8.39 29.44
C GLN A 10 -16.73 -6.93 29.22
N VAL A 11 -17.49 -6.11 28.49
CA VAL A 11 -17.01 -4.78 28.05
C VAL A 11 -17.18 -3.69 29.14
N LEU A 12 -17.73 -4.02 30.31
CA LEU A 12 -18.06 -3.06 31.37
C LEU A 12 -17.59 -3.45 32.78
N THR A 13 -16.64 -4.37 32.90
CA THR A 13 -16.12 -4.76 34.23
C THR A 13 -15.00 -3.82 34.67
N THR A 14 -15.36 -2.69 35.29
CA THR A 14 -14.43 -1.94 36.16
C THR A 14 -14.03 -2.83 37.33
N SER A 15 -12.78 -2.87 37.79
CA SER A 15 -12.42 -3.69 38.97
C SER A 15 -13.19 -3.31 40.25
N ASP A 16 -13.78 -2.11 40.25
CA ASP A 16 -14.73 -1.65 41.25
C ASP A 16 -16.12 -2.21 40.96
N GLU A 17 -16.56 -3.14 41.81
CA GLU A 17 -17.86 -3.80 41.80
C GLU A 17 -19.03 -2.79 41.80
N THR A 18 -18.87 -1.68 42.51
CA THR A 18 -19.87 -0.61 42.61
C THR A 18 -20.15 0.02 41.25
N LEU A 19 -19.09 0.29 40.49
CA LEU A 19 -19.17 0.89 39.16
C LEU A 19 -19.76 -0.10 38.14
N GLN A 20 -19.48 -1.40 38.27
CA GLN A 20 -20.10 -2.42 37.42
C GLN A 20 -21.61 -2.44 37.61
N ASN A 21 -22.07 -2.46 38.86
CA ASN A 21 -23.48 -2.52 39.22
C ASN A 21 -24.24 -1.28 38.75
N ILE A 22 -23.65 -0.09 38.89
CA ILE A 22 -24.23 1.17 38.42
C ILE A 22 -24.40 1.15 36.89
N VAL A 23 -23.37 0.73 36.16
CA VAL A 23 -23.42 0.73 34.70
C VAL A 23 -24.39 -0.34 34.18
N HIS A 24 -24.38 -1.53 34.78
CA HIS A 24 -25.30 -2.61 34.44
C HIS A 24 -26.75 -2.19 34.66
N GLY A 25 -27.07 -1.64 35.84
CA GLY A 25 -28.40 -1.13 36.16
C GLY A 25 -28.83 0.02 35.23
N ALA A 26 -27.94 0.96 34.94
CA ALA A 26 -28.23 2.06 34.02
C ALA A 26 -28.56 1.57 32.61
N LEU A 27 -27.83 0.57 32.09
CA LEU A 27 -28.13 -0.02 30.79
C LEU A 27 -29.47 -0.77 30.79
N GLN A 28 -29.80 -1.48 31.86
CA GLN A 28 -31.06 -2.22 31.96
C GLN A 28 -32.30 -1.32 31.96
N LEU A 29 -32.17 -0.10 32.48
CA LEU A 29 -33.25 0.89 32.53
C LEU A 29 -33.43 1.67 31.22
N MET A 30 -32.52 1.51 30.25
CA MET A 30 -32.56 2.20 28.97
C MET A 30 -33.27 1.38 27.89
N SER A 31 -33.79 2.06 26.86
CA SER A 31 -34.34 1.38 25.69
C SER A 31 -33.27 0.64 24.87
N ASN A 32 -33.65 -0.46 24.23
CA ASN A 32 -32.73 -1.33 23.48
C ASN A 32 -31.91 -0.61 22.38
N ASP A 33 -32.49 0.39 21.71
CA ASP A 33 -31.75 1.16 20.71
C ASP A 33 -30.73 2.10 21.36
N SER A 34 -31.07 2.65 22.52
CA SER A 34 -30.18 3.51 23.30
C SER A 34 -29.03 2.72 23.90
N THR A 35 -29.29 1.52 24.44
CA THR A 35 -28.25 0.61 24.97
C THR A 35 -27.27 0.20 23.89
N LYS A 36 -27.77 -0.25 22.72
CA LYS A 36 -26.94 -0.57 21.54
C LYS A 36 -26.08 0.62 21.10
N LYS A 37 -26.64 1.83 21.09
CA LYS A 37 -25.91 3.06 20.71
C LYS A 37 -24.78 3.37 21.69
N VAL A 38 -25.03 3.25 22.99
CA VAL A 38 -24.01 3.46 24.05
C VAL A 38 -22.92 2.39 23.97
N GLN A 39 -23.28 1.11 23.90
CA GLN A 39 -22.33 0.00 23.76
C GLN A 39 -21.44 0.18 22.52
N LYS A 40 -22.01 0.58 21.37
CA LYS A 40 -21.24 0.87 20.15
C LYS A 40 -20.23 2.00 20.35
N ARG A 41 -20.62 3.07 21.06
CA ARG A 41 -19.72 4.20 21.37
C ARG A 41 -18.57 3.77 22.29
N ILE A 42 -18.86 2.97 23.31
CA ILE A 42 -17.86 2.42 24.25
C ILE A 42 -16.87 1.53 23.49
N LYS A 43 -17.36 0.58 22.70
CA LYS A 43 -16.54 -0.29 21.85
C LYS A 43 -15.61 0.53 20.95
N THR A 44 -16.16 1.52 20.25
CA THR A 44 -15.38 2.40 19.37
C THR A 44 -14.28 3.16 20.12
N TYR A 45 -14.55 3.65 21.35
CA TYR A 45 -13.56 4.33 22.16
C TYR A 45 -12.42 3.40 22.61
N ILE A 46 -12.77 2.20 23.09
CA ILE A 46 -11.81 1.18 23.52
C ILE A 46 -10.92 0.77 22.35
N ASP A 47 -11.51 0.50 21.18
CA ASP A 47 -10.77 0.13 19.97
C ASP A 47 -9.81 1.25 19.53
N ARG A 48 -10.25 2.51 19.55
CA ARG A 48 -9.37 3.67 19.29
C ARG A 48 -8.24 3.77 20.31
N LYS A 49 -8.49 3.52 21.60
CA LYS A 49 -7.46 3.53 22.65
C LYS A 49 -6.45 2.38 22.47
N ARG A 50 -6.91 1.19 22.08
CA ARG A 50 -6.05 0.04 21.76
C ARG A 50 -5.18 0.32 20.53
N LEU A 51 -5.78 0.80 19.44
CA LEU A 51 -5.04 1.26 18.26
C LEU A 51 -4.01 2.33 18.62
N ARG A 52 -4.33 3.21 19.58
CA ARG A 52 -3.41 4.24 20.02
C ARG A 52 -2.17 3.73 20.77
N LYS A 53 -2.20 2.50 21.28
CA LYS A 53 -1.06 1.84 21.93
C LYS A 53 -0.27 0.93 20.97
N GLN A 54 -0.84 0.58 19.82
CA GLN A 54 -0.15 -0.22 18.80
C GLN A 54 0.96 0.58 18.10
N PRO A 55 2.07 -0.05 17.69
CA PRO A 55 3.11 0.60 16.90
C PRO A 55 2.55 1.14 15.58
N ARG A 56 3.10 2.28 15.11
CA ARG A 56 2.51 3.08 14.01
C ARG A 56 2.24 2.28 12.72
N HIS A 57 3.00 1.20 12.48
CA HIS A 57 2.83 0.35 11.30
C HIS A 57 1.55 -0.50 11.32
N MET A 58 0.90 -0.70 12.49
CA MET A 58 -0.36 -1.44 12.63
C MET A 58 -1.60 -0.54 12.75
N ARG A 59 -1.41 0.78 12.74
CA ARG A 59 -2.49 1.78 12.92
C ARG A 59 -3.21 2.17 11.63
N SER A 60 -2.68 1.79 10.46
CA SER A 60 -3.31 2.13 9.18
C SER A 60 -3.83 0.86 8.49
N LYS A 61 -5.15 0.77 8.32
CA LYS A 61 -5.77 -0.10 7.31
C LYS A 61 -5.81 0.56 5.93
N ASN A 62 -5.40 1.83 5.84
CA ASN A 62 -5.15 2.46 4.57
C ASN A 62 -3.70 2.19 4.19
N THR A 63 -3.46 0.98 3.71
CA THR A 63 -2.33 0.74 2.83
C THR A 63 -2.65 1.51 1.56
N TYR A 64 -2.31 2.80 1.53
CA TYR A 64 -1.93 3.38 0.25
C TYR A 64 -0.91 2.41 -0.31
N ILE A 65 -1.21 1.80 -1.45
CA ILE A 65 -0.31 0.90 -2.15
C ILE A 65 0.87 1.77 -2.59
N CYS A 66 1.75 2.05 -1.63
CA CYS A 66 3.06 2.63 -1.83
C CYS A 66 3.98 1.41 -1.88
N SER A 67 4.21 0.94 -3.10
CA SER A 67 5.42 0.23 -3.50
C SER A 67 5.83 -0.93 -2.59
N GLN A 68 5.03 -1.99 -2.51
CA GLN A 68 5.67 -3.31 -2.50
C GLN A 68 6.09 -3.58 -3.94
N SER A 69 7.32 -3.20 -4.26
CA SER A 69 8.13 -3.69 -5.37
C SER A 69 7.32 -4.22 -6.56
N LEU A 70 6.80 -3.32 -7.39
CA LEU A 70 6.61 -3.72 -8.78
C LEU A 70 8.03 -3.95 -9.31
N PRO A 71 8.39 -5.16 -9.76
CA PRO A 71 9.71 -5.40 -10.30
C PRO A 71 9.92 -4.46 -11.49
N SER A 72 10.93 -3.58 -11.39
CA SER A 72 11.38 -2.72 -12.50
C SER A 72 11.68 -3.52 -13.77
N ASN A 73 11.83 -4.83 -13.67
CA ASN A 73 12.19 -5.73 -14.77
C ASN A 73 11.05 -6.04 -15.76
N ASN A 74 9.81 -5.61 -15.50
CA ASN A 74 8.68 -5.91 -16.40
C ASN A 74 8.36 -4.79 -17.41
N MET A 75 9.14 -3.70 -17.46
CA MET A 75 8.88 -2.60 -18.40
C MET A 75 9.53 -2.80 -19.77
N GLU A 76 10.51 -3.68 -19.88
CA GLU A 76 11.28 -3.89 -21.11
C GLU A 76 10.81 -5.09 -21.93
N THR A 77 10.03 -5.99 -21.32
CA THR A 77 9.49 -7.17 -22.00
C THR A 77 8.13 -6.87 -22.63
N SER A 78 8.03 -7.07 -23.95
CA SER A 78 6.77 -6.99 -24.69
C SER A 78 5.69 -7.90 -24.08
N ILE A 79 4.45 -7.40 -23.99
CA ILE A 79 3.32 -8.17 -23.49
C ILE A 79 3.02 -9.36 -24.42
N SER A 80 2.73 -10.52 -23.84
CA SER A 80 2.44 -11.75 -24.60
C SER A 80 1.25 -11.57 -25.56
N SER A 81 1.33 -12.16 -26.75
CA SER A 81 0.24 -12.18 -27.74
C SER A 81 -1.00 -12.95 -27.29
N ALA A 82 -0.87 -13.82 -26.27
CA ALA A 82 -2.00 -14.47 -25.63
C ALA A 82 -2.82 -13.51 -24.74
N ASN A 83 -2.31 -12.31 -24.45
CA ASN A 83 -3.02 -11.32 -23.65
C ASN A 83 -4.25 -10.78 -24.40
N VAL A 84 -5.40 -10.73 -23.73
CA VAL A 84 -6.66 -10.26 -24.31
C VAL A 84 -6.56 -8.83 -24.83
N GLY A 85 -5.87 -7.93 -24.10
CA GLY A 85 -5.63 -6.56 -24.52
C GLY A 85 -4.75 -6.46 -25.76
N HIS A 86 -3.70 -7.29 -25.84
CA HIS A 86 -2.84 -7.37 -27.03
C HIS A 86 -3.66 -7.75 -28.28
N GLN A 87 -4.48 -8.79 -28.17
CA GLN A 87 -5.33 -9.24 -29.28
C GLN A 87 -6.38 -8.20 -29.66
N LEU A 88 -6.97 -7.53 -28.68
CA LEU A 88 -7.94 -6.46 -28.93
C LEU A 88 -7.30 -5.30 -29.68
N LEU A 89 -6.13 -4.84 -29.24
CA LEU A 89 -5.39 -3.77 -29.90
C LEU A 89 -5.07 -4.15 -31.35
N GLN A 90 -4.60 -5.38 -31.60
CA GLN A 90 -4.39 -5.87 -32.95
C GLN A 90 -5.66 -5.86 -33.81
N LYS A 91 -6.80 -6.28 -33.25
CA LYS A 91 -8.09 -6.27 -33.97
C LYS A 91 -8.56 -4.88 -34.36
N ILE A 92 -8.23 -3.85 -33.58
CA ILE A 92 -8.56 -2.45 -33.91
C ILE A 92 -7.51 -1.79 -34.81
N GLY A 93 -6.52 -2.55 -35.30
CA GLY A 93 -5.51 -2.08 -36.25
C GLY A 93 -4.21 -1.58 -35.64
N TRP A 94 -3.98 -1.78 -34.33
CA TRP A 94 -2.68 -1.49 -33.73
C TRP A 94 -1.68 -2.60 -34.03
N THR A 95 -0.44 -2.23 -34.35
CA THR A 95 0.65 -3.16 -34.63
C THR A 95 1.67 -3.20 -33.49
N PRO A 96 2.10 -4.39 -33.03
CA PRO A 96 3.11 -4.50 -31.98
C PRO A 96 4.40 -3.76 -32.35
N GLY A 97 4.93 -2.95 -31.43
CA GLY A 97 6.15 -2.15 -31.64
C GLY A 97 5.90 -0.74 -32.19
N ASN A 98 4.67 -0.44 -32.65
CA ASN A 98 4.30 0.88 -33.13
C ASN A 98 3.60 1.70 -32.03
N GLY A 99 3.74 3.03 -32.11
CA GLY A 99 3.05 3.94 -31.22
C GLY A 99 1.56 4.01 -31.55
N LEU A 100 0.76 4.49 -30.60
CA LEU A 100 -0.67 4.74 -30.83
C LEU A 100 -0.90 6.05 -31.60
N GLY A 101 -2.12 6.23 -32.11
CA GLY A 101 -2.56 7.43 -32.82
C GLY A 101 -2.45 7.32 -34.35
N LEU A 102 -3.02 8.32 -35.06
CA LEU A 102 -3.15 8.33 -36.53
C LEU A 102 -1.83 8.06 -37.26
N ASN A 103 -0.76 8.72 -36.81
CA ASN A 103 0.56 8.64 -37.42
C ASN A 103 1.47 7.61 -36.73
N GLN A 104 0.96 6.79 -35.80
CA GLN A 104 1.72 5.80 -35.03
C GLN A 104 2.92 6.35 -34.24
N ASN A 105 2.90 7.66 -33.94
CA ASN A 105 3.97 8.39 -33.26
C ASN A 105 3.73 8.56 -31.75
N GLY A 106 2.72 7.92 -31.19
CA GLY A 106 2.52 7.87 -29.75
C GLY A 106 3.67 7.19 -29.02
N ILE A 107 3.76 7.42 -27.72
CA ILE A 107 4.76 6.80 -26.84
C ILE A 107 4.65 5.27 -26.94
N LYS A 108 5.78 4.62 -27.27
CA LYS A 108 5.86 3.17 -27.52
C LYS A 108 6.09 2.36 -26.25
N SER A 109 6.95 2.87 -25.37
CA SER A 109 7.31 2.25 -24.10
C SER A 109 6.63 2.99 -22.94
N PRO A 110 6.20 2.29 -21.88
CA PRO A 110 5.67 2.95 -20.70
C PRO A 110 6.63 3.99 -20.13
N ILE A 111 6.09 5.09 -19.59
CA ILE A 111 6.90 6.11 -18.91
C ILE A 111 7.37 5.53 -17.56
N SER A 112 8.67 5.51 -17.33
CA SER A 112 9.26 5.12 -16.05
C SER A 112 8.92 6.15 -14.97
N ILE A 113 8.49 5.66 -13.81
CA ILE A 113 8.15 6.50 -12.66
C ILE A 113 9.20 6.26 -11.57
N ASN A 114 9.78 7.33 -11.06
CA ASN A 114 10.65 7.28 -9.90
C ASN A 114 9.80 7.23 -8.63
N PHE A 115 9.77 6.08 -7.97
CA PHE A 115 9.05 5.92 -6.71
C PHE A 115 9.82 6.54 -5.56
N HIS A 116 9.24 7.57 -4.95
CA HIS A 116 9.80 8.17 -3.75
C HIS A 116 9.52 7.32 -2.51
N GLN A 117 10.53 7.10 -1.67
CA GLN A 117 10.33 6.30 -0.46
C GLN A 117 9.87 7.18 0.71
N ARG A 118 8.62 6.95 1.15
CA ARG A 118 8.04 7.54 2.38
C ARG A 118 8.20 9.08 2.47
N ARG A 119 8.77 9.57 3.57
CA ARG A 119 8.87 11.00 3.96
C ARG A 119 10.23 11.61 3.56
N GLN A 120 10.90 11.04 2.57
CA GLN A 120 12.12 11.63 2.02
C GLN A 120 11.80 13.03 1.47
N GLY A 121 12.78 13.94 1.45
CA GLY A 121 12.61 15.25 0.82
C GLY A 121 12.63 15.14 -0.70
N LEU A 122 12.04 16.11 -1.40
CA LEU A 122 12.27 16.25 -2.85
C LEU A 122 13.77 16.53 -3.07
N GLY A 123 14.38 15.85 -4.05
CA GLY A 123 15.82 15.92 -4.30
C GLY A 123 16.67 14.98 -3.43
N TYR A 124 16.06 14.17 -2.56
CA TYR A 124 16.78 13.08 -1.89
C TYR A 124 17.04 11.96 -2.91
N GLU A 125 18.31 11.75 -3.25
CA GLU A 125 18.77 10.63 -4.07
C GLU A 125 19.51 9.64 -3.18
N LYS A 126 19.16 8.35 -3.29
CA LYS A 126 19.87 7.30 -2.57
C LYS A 126 21.17 7.04 -3.34
N GLU A 127 22.32 7.22 -2.70
CA GLU A 127 23.60 6.81 -3.28
C GLU A 127 23.53 5.33 -3.65
N LEU A 128 23.56 5.07 -4.95
CA LEU A 128 23.71 3.72 -5.49
C LEU A 128 25.20 3.40 -5.39
N ASN A 129 25.58 2.55 -4.45
CA ASN A 129 26.95 2.02 -4.41
C ASN A 129 27.18 1.20 -5.69
N THR A 130 27.78 1.82 -6.70
CA THR A 130 28.33 1.16 -7.87
C THR A 130 29.65 0.51 -7.47
N THR A 131 29.57 -0.66 -6.84
CA THR A 131 30.73 -1.52 -6.66
C THR A 131 31.17 -2.05 -8.02
N ASN A 132 32.28 -1.51 -8.51
CA ASN A 132 33.31 -2.15 -9.34
C ASN A 132 32.91 -2.67 -10.73
N GLU A 133 33.01 -1.83 -11.76
CA GLU A 133 33.70 -2.16 -13.02
C GLU A 133 33.69 -0.93 -13.92
N SER A 134 34.87 -0.56 -14.47
CA SER A 134 35.13 0.43 -15.53
C SER A 134 36.02 1.61 -15.13
N LEU A 135 37.27 1.32 -14.74
CA LEU A 135 38.40 2.20 -15.05
C LEU A 135 39.48 1.37 -15.76
N SER A 136 39.21 0.99 -17.00
CA SER A 136 40.24 0.62 -17.96
C SER A 136 39.80 1.17 -19.30
N ILE A 137 40.26 2.37 -19.61
CA ILE A 137 40.68 2.86 -20.94
C ILE A 137 41.30 4.22 -20.64
N HIS A 138 42.64 4.25 -20.53
CA HIS A 138 43.52 5.30 -21.07
C HIS A 138 44.97 5.00 -20.64
N SER A 139 45.72 4.33 -21.51
CA SER A 139 47.16 4.53 -21.61
C SER A 139 47.46 4.61 -23.10
N SER A 140 47.60 5.85 -23.55
CA SER A 140 47.76 6.31 -24.92
C SER A 140 49.13 5.96 -25.51
N THR A 141 49.09 5.51 -26.76
CA THR A 141 49.98 5.88 -27.88
C THR A 141 51.50 5.82 -27.66
N ILE A 142 52.14 4.78 -28.21
CA ILE A 142 53.57 4.78 -28.54
C ILE A 142 53.79 5.72 -29.73
N ILE A 143 54.54 6.80 -29.52
CA ILE A 143 55.16 7.59 -30.60
C ILE A 143 56.61 7.09 -30.69
N ASN A 144 56.95 6.44 -31.80
CA ASN A 144 58.33 6.20 -32.19
C ASN A 144 58.92 7.52 -32.72
N SER A 145 60.11 7.88 -32.27
CA SER A 145 60.99 8.90 -32.85
C SER A 145 62.40 8.35 -32.88
#